data_AF-A0A4P5QSK1-F1
#
_entry.id   AF-A0A4P5QSK1-F1
#
_cell.length_a   1.000
_cell.length_b   1.000
_cell.length_c   1.000
_cell.angle_alpha   90.00
_cell.angle_beta   90.00
_cell.angle_gamma   90.00
#
_symmetry.space_group_name_H-M   'P 1'
#
loop_
_entity.id
_entity.type
_entity.pdbx_description
1 polymer ?
#
loop_
_entity_poly.entity_id
_entity_poly.type
_entity_poly.pdbx_seq_one_letter_code
_entity_poly.pdbx_strand_id
1 'polypeptide(L)'
;MQKIKQFVRAVGLSIFRALGTTIVDAETGERLGRAFLFPWRGTIKVIGLDVPVRPVFLPQTRLTYWKQEIGFTVHPAPDFPRCGKDA
;
A
#
# COMPACT_ATOMS: atom_id res chain seq x y z
N MET A 1 -0.69 15.74 -28.66
CA MET A 1 -1.02 14.65 -27.72
C MET A 1 0.19 13.88 -27.15
N GLN A 2 1.27 13.60 -27.90
CA GLN A 2 2.45 12.88 -27.36
C GLN A 2 3.18 13.58 -26.21
N LYS A 3 3.34 14.91 -26.26
CA LYS A 3 3.99 15.71 -25.21
C LYS A 3 3.28 15.63 -23.85
N ILE A 4 1.93 15.53 -23.85
CA ILE A 4 1.13 15.39 -22.62
C ILE A 4 1.39 14.02 -21.98
N LYS A 5 1.45 12.93 -22.77
CA LYS A 5 1.79 11.59 -22.25
C LYS A 5 3.18 11.55 -21.61
N GLN A 6 4.16 12.20 -22.22
CA GLN A 6 5.53 12.26 -21.67
C GLN A 6 5.58 13.13 -20.41
N PHE A 7 4.86 14.24 -20.38
CA PHE A 7 4.76 15.11 -19.22
C PHE A 7 4.06 14.42 -18.04
N VAL A 8 2.93 13.74 -18.28
CA VAL A 8 2.24 12.93 -17.26
C VAL A 8 3.14 11.81 -16.73
N ARG A 9 3.94 11.19 -17.61
CA ARG A 9 4.88 10.13 -17.20
C ARG A 9 6.02 10.69 -16.34
N ALA A 10 6.59 11.83 -16.71
CA ALA A 10 7.67 12.48 -15.96
C ALA A 10 7.17 13.05 -14.61
N VAL A 11 6.02 13.71 -14.61
CA VAL A 11 5.39 14.24 -13.40
C VAL A 11 4.94 13.10 -12.49
N GLY A 12 4.32 12.05 -13.04
CA GLY A 12 3.96 10.85 -12.32
C GLY A 12 5.19 10.24 -11.62
N LEU A 13 6.28 9.98 -12.35
CA LEU A 13 7.53 9.43 -11.78
C LEU A 13 8.16 10.31 -10.70
N SER A 14 8.15 11.64 -10.88
CA SER A 14 8.69 12.56 -9.86
C SER A 14 7.82 12.60 -8.60
N ILE A 15 6.49 12.58 -8.75
CA ILE A 15 5.54 12.46 -7.64
C ILE A 15 5.73 11.12 -6.92
N PHE A 16 5.93 10.01 -7.65
CA PHE A 16 6.22 8.70 -7.07
C PHE A 16 7.50 8.68 -6.22
N ARG A 17 8.55 9.40 -6.63
CA ARG A 17 9.80 9.48 -5.87
C ARG A 17 9.72 10.37 -4.63
N ALA A 18 8.88 11.40 -4.65
CA ALA A 18 8.79 12.39 -3.59
C ALA A 18 7.73 12.09 -2.52
N LEU A 19 6.62 11.41 -2.88
CA LEU A 19 5.47 11.21 -1.99
C LEU A 19 5.36 9.79 -1.41
N GLY A 20 6.41 8.98 -1.51
CA GLY A 20 6.43 7.66 -0.89
C GLY A 20 6.47 7.76 0.64
N THR A 21 5.40 7.33 1.31
CA THR A 21 5.36 7.22 2.77
C THR A 21 6.07 5.94 3.20
N THR A 22 6.85 6.02 4.28
CA THR A 22 7.42 4.81 4.89
C THR A 22 6.31 3.99 5.51
N ILE A 23 6.15 2.74 5.06
CA ILE A 23 5.23 1.78 5.65
C ILE A 23 5.99 0.92 6.64
N VAL A 24 5.43 0.80 7.84
CA VAL A 24 5.92 -0.02 8.94
C VAL A 24 4.85 -1.05 9.24
N ASP A 25 5.27 -2.28 9.53
CA ASP A 25 4.39 -3.35 9.94
C ASP A 25 3.72 -2.97 11.26
N ALA A 26 2.39 -2.96 11.25
CA ALA A 26 1.58 -2.58 12.40
C ALA A 26 1.69 -3.56 13.58
N GLU A 27 2.00 -4.84 13.31
CA GLU A 27 2.09 -5.88 14.33
C GLU A 27 3.51 -6.01 14.89
N THR A 28 4.54 -5.92 14.04
CA THR A 28 5.95 -6.16 14.44
C THR A 28 6.78 -4.89 14.59
N GLY A 29 6.36 -3.77 13.99
CA GLY A 29 7.15 -2.54 13.91
C GLY A 29 8.28 -2.59 12.87
N GLU A 30 8.36 -3.65 12.06
CA GLU A 30 9.40 -3.79 11.03
C GLU A 30 9.14 -2.85 9.84
N ARG A 31 10.20 -2.29 9.25
CA ARG A 31 10.05 -1.43 8.07
C ARG A 31 9.78 -2.26 6.82
N LEU A 32 8.56 -2.15 6.29
CA LEU A 32 8.14 -2.87 5.08
C LEU A 32 8.59 -2.20 3.78
N GLY A 33 8.85 -0.88 3.80
CA GLY A 33 9.36 -0.16 2.64
C GLY A 33 8.81 1.26 2.50
N ARG A 34 8.86 1.81 1.28
CA ARG A 34 8.22 3.08 0.93
C ARG A 34 7.16 2.84 -0.12
N ALA A 35 5.94 3.30 0.15
CA ALA A 35 4.81 3.09 -0.75
C ALA A 35 4.05 4.39 -1.00
N PHE A 36 3.44 4.47 -2.18
CA PHE A 36 2.43 5.48 -2.46
C PHE A 36 1.05 4.90 -2.13
N LEU A 37 0.29 5.65 -1.34
CA LEU A 37 -1.06 5.33 -0.92
C LEU A 37 -2.04 6.32 -1.54
N PHE A 38 -3.02 5.84 -2.28
CA PHE A 38 -4.09 6.71 -2.77
C PHE A 38 -5.45 6.01 -2.78
N PRO A 39 -6.52 6.71 -2.40
CA PRO A 39 -7.88 6.21 -2.54
C PRO A 39 -8.28 6.24 -4.02
N TRP A 40 -8.84 5.13 -4.51
CA TRP A 40 -9.38 5.02 -5.86
C TRP A 40 -10.55 4.04 -5.91
N ARG A 41 -11.73 4.50 -6.36
CA ARG A 41 -12.95 3.70 -6.53
C ARG A 41 -13.29 2.85 -5.29
N GLY A 42 -13.27 3.46 -4.10
CA GLY A 42 -13.56 2.76 -2.83
C GLY A 42 -12.46 1.79 -2.36
N THR A 43 -11.30 1.77 -3.01
CA THR A 43 -10.14 0.95 -2.60
C THR A 43 -8.96 1.83 -2.25
N ILE A 44 -8.09 1.37 -1.36
CA ILE A 44 -6.78 1.99 -1.13
C ILE A 44 -5.79 1.26 -2.04
N LYS A 45 -5.17 2.00 -2.96
CA LYS A 45 -4.09 1.48 -3.80
C LYS A 45 -2.77 1.70 -3.10
N VAL A 46 -1.99 0.62 -2.97
CA VAL A 46 -0.65 0.62 -2.41
C VAL A 46 0.31 0.24 -3.54
N ILE A 47 1.28 1.10 -3.85
CA ILE A 47 2.26 0.89 -4.93
C ILE A 47 3.67 1.09 -4.38
N GLY A 48 4.59 0.18 -4.72
CA GLY A 48 6.02 0.30 -4.42
C GLY A 48 6.54 -0.55 -3.26
N LEU A 49 5.75 -1.51 -2.76
CA LEU A 49 6.23 -2.50 -1.78
C LEU A 49 6.66 -3.78 -2.49
N ASP A 50 7.75 -4.38 -2.01
CA ASP A 50 8.27 -5.66 -2.50
C ASP A 50 7.57 -6.87 -1.87
N VAL A 51 6.85 -6.65 -0.76
CA VAL A 51 6.13 -7.67 -0.01
C VAL A 51 4.61 -7.48 -0.13
N PRO A 52 3.82 -8.56 -0.24
CA PRO A 52 2.37 -8.46 -0.19
C PRO A 52 1.94 -8.04 1.21
N VAL A 53 1.03 -7.06 1.29
CA VAL A 53 0.52 -6.54 2.57
C VAL A 53 -1.00 -6.62 2.61
N ARG A 54 -1.54 -6.68 3.83
CA ARG A 54 -2.98 -6.56 4.10
C ARG A 54 -3.24 -5.36 5.03
N PRO A 55 -4.38 -4.65 4.87
CA PRO A 55 -4.77 -3.62 5.82
C PRO A 55 -5.22 -4.25 7.14
N VAL A 56 -4.90 -3.60 8.25
CA VAL A 56 -5.37 -3.96 9.60
C VAL A 56 -5.85 -2.72 10.33
N PHE A 57 -6.84 -2.87 11.21
CA PHE A 57 -7.29 -1.76 12.05
C PHE A 57 -6.34 -1.58 13.22
N LEU A 58 -5.88 -0.35 13.43
CA LEU A 58 -5.01 -0.03 14.55
C LEU A 58 -5.84 0.12 15.83
N PRO A 59 -5.28 -0.28 17.00
CA PRO A 59 -5.89 0.01 18.28
C PRO A 59 -6.12 1.52 18.45
N GLN A 60 -7.33 1.91 18.86
CA GLN A 60 -7.63 3.32 19.14
C GLN A 60 -7.28 3.66 20.59
N THR A 61 -6.52 4.73 20.81
CA THR A 61 -6.23 5.23 22.18
C THR A 61 -7.49 5.75 22.88
N ARG A 62 -8.49 6.18 22.12
CA ARG A 62 -9.77 6.71 22.62
C ARG A 62 -10.91 6.13 21.80
N LEU A 63 -12.04 5.92 22.45
CA LEU A 63 -13.24 5.36 21.81
C LEU A 63 -13.89 6.41 20.92
N THR A 64 -13.44 6.50 19.67
CA THR A 64 -13.99 7.40 18.66
C THR A 64 -14.75 6.61 17.60
N TYR A 65 -16.07 6.73 17.57
CA TYR A 65 -16.91 6.02 16.60
C TYR A 65 -16.90 6.63 15.19
N TRP A 66 -16.32 7.82 15.01
CA TRP A 66 -16.35 8.55 13.73
C TRP A 66 -15.10 8.33 12.86
N LYS A 67 -13.98 7.84 13.43
CA LYS A 67 -12.75 7.54 12.69
C LYS A 67 -12.14 6.22 13.14
N GLN A 68 -11.47 5.54 12.21
CA GLN A 68 -10.62 4.40 12.51
C GLN A 68 -9.32 4.51 11.73
N GLU A 69 -8.21 4.20 12.38
CA GLU A 69 -6.89 4.22 11.76
C GLU A 69 -6.59 2.84 11.20
N ILE A 70 -6.01 2.81 10.00
CA ILE A 70 -5.65 1.57 9.29
C ILE A 70 -4.13 1.56 9.15
N GLY A 71 -3.52 0.45 9.56
CA GLY A 71 -2.13 0.11 9.30
C GLY A 71 -2.03 -0.98 8.25
N PHE A 72 -0.81 -1.43 7.98
CA PHE A 72 -0.52 -2.54 7.09
C PHE A 72 0.35 -3.56 7.82
N THR A 73 0.15 -4.84 7.53
CA THR A 73 1.03 -5.93 7.95
C THR A 73 1.28 -6.86 6.77
N VAL A 74 2.35 -7.64 6.83
CA VAL A 74 2.66 -8.63 5.79
C VAL A 74 1.51 -9.63 5.64
N HIS A 75 1.11 -9.89 4.39
CA HIS A 75 0.13 -10.92 4.13
C HIS A 75 0.79 -12.29 4.39
N PRO A 76 0.18 -13.17 5.21
CA PRO A 76 0.73 -14.50 5.45
C PRO A 76 0.84 -15.26 4.13
N ALA A 77 1.84 -16.14 4.01
CA ALA A 77 1.92 -17.04 2.88
C ALA A 77 0.64 -17.89 2.81
N PRO A 78 0.08 -18.13 1.62
CA PRO A 78 -1.02 -19.06 1.46
C PRO A 78 -0.66 -20.42 2.05
N ASP A 79 -1.59 -21.01 2.79
CA ASP A 79 -1.51 -22.36 3.33
C ASP A 79 -1.94 -23.44 2.32
N PHE A 80 -2.30 -23.02 1.09
CA PHE A 80 -2.71 -23.88 -0.01
C PHE A 80 -1.77 -23.76 -1.23
N PRO A 81 -1.62 -24.83 -2.02
CA PRO A 81 -0.82 -24.80 -3.24
C PRO A 81 -1.41 -23.81 -4.26
N ARG A 82 -0.53 -23.25 -5.08
CA ARG A 82 -0.90 -22.26 -6.09
C ARG A 82 -1.73 -22.93 -7.20
N CYS A 83 -3.04 -22.77 -7.18
CA CYS A 83 -3.90 -23.23 -8.28
C CYS A 83 -3.78 -22.26 -9.46
N GLY A 84 -3.02 -22.64 -10.49
CA GLY A 84 -2.88 -21.90 -11.74
C GLY A 84 -2.32 -22.79 -12.85
N LYS A 85 -2.56 -22.43 -14.12
CA LYS A 85 -2.20 -23.24 -15.31
C LYS A 85 -0.71 -23.52 -15.51
N ASP A 86 0.15 -22.88 -14.72
CA ASP A 86 1.60 -22.98 -14.80
C ASP A 86 2.22 -23.57 -13.50
N ALA A 87 1.43 -24.36 -12.74
CA ALA A 87 1.90 -25.12 -11.58
C ALA A 87 2.33 -26.54 -12.00
#